data_AF-A0A9D6U9J8-F1
#
_entry.id   AF-A0A9D6U9J8-F1
#
_cell.length_a   1.000
_cell.length_b   1.000
_cell.length_c   1.000
_cell.angle_alpha   90.00
_cell.angle_beta   90.00
_cell.angle_gamma   90.00
#
_symmetry.space_group_name_H-M   'P 1'
#
loop_
_entity.id
_entity.type
_entity.pdbx_description
1 polymer ?
#
loop_
_entity_poly.entity_id
_entity_poly.type
_entity_poly.pdbx_seq_one_letter_code
_entity_poly.pdbx_strand_id
1 'polypeptide(L)'
;MKKISDEEFSKLPLISSGKTSPFFNAIIGLHVGESLFISKKEWKGCQTPTRICHYIMKKFPTVKYTFGKLADGSGWAVKRVK
;
A
#
# COMPACT_ATOMS: atom_id res chain seq x y z
N MET A 1 -7.63 22.11 -21.73
CA MET A 1 -6.54 22.00 -20.74
C MET A 1 -6.23 23.40 -20.24
N LYS A 2 -6.27 23.66 -18.93
CA LYS A 2 -6.08 25.01 -18.34
C LYS A 2 -4.75 25.07 -17.60
N LYS A 3 -3.95 26.10 -17.85
CA LYS A 3 -2.74 26.40 -17.06
C LYS A 3 -3.15 27.21 -15.84
N ILE A 4 -2.62 26.86 -14.67
CA ILE A 4 -2.79 27.59 -13.41
C ILE A 4 -1.45 28.23 -13.02
N SER A 5 -1.50 29.35 -12.29
CA SER A 5 -0.30 30.02 -11.78
C SER A 5 0.29 29.28 -10.57
N ASP A 6 1.55 29.57 -10.24
CA ASP A 6 2.26 28.93 -9.12
C ASP A 6 1.61 29.28 -7.75
N GLU A 7 1.07 30.49 -7.64
CA GLU A 7 0.31 30.95 -6.47
C GLU A 7 -1.03 30.23 -6.31
N GLU A 8 -1.71 29.93 -7.43
CA GLU A 8 -2.94 29.13 -7.44
C GLU A 8 -2.61 27.67 -7.08
N PHE A 9 -1.52 27.12 -7.61
CA PHE A 9 -1.06 25.77 -7.31
C PHE A 9 -0.72 25.57 -5.82
N SER A 10 -0.04 26.54 -5.21
CA SER A 10 0.37 26.48 -3.80
C SER A 10 -0.79 26.57 -2.81
N LYS A 11 -1.94 27.12 -3.24
CA LYS A 11 -3.17 27.21 -2.43
C LYS A 11 -4.07 25.99 -2.58
N LEU A 12 -3.77 25.08 -3.51
CA LEU A 12 -4.51 23.83 -3.63
C LEU A 12 -4.21 22.96 -2.41
N PRO A 13 -5.23 22.33 -1.78
CA PRO A 13 -5.03 21.35 -0.71
C PRO A 13 -4.50 20.04 -1.31
N LEU A 14 -3.28 20.09 -1.85
CA LEU A 14 -2.60 18.96 -2.46
C LEU A 14 -2.13 18.03 -1.34
N ILE A 15 -2.94 17.02 -1.04
CA ILE A 15 -2.50 15.91 -0.21
C ILE A 15 -1.45 15.16 -1.04
N SER A 16 -0.20 15.15 -0.56
CA SER A 16 0.84 14.33 -1.17
C SER A 16 0.35 12.88 -1.26
N SER A 17 0.27 12.33 -2.47
CA SER A 17 -0.20 10.95 -2.74
C SER A 17 0.84 9.89 -2.32
N GLY A 18 1.50 10.11 -1.19
CA GLY A 18 2.66 9.35 -0.76
C GLY A 18 2.51 8.90 0.69
N LYS A 19 2.51 7.58 0.90
CA LYS A 19 2.75 6.90 2.19
C LYS A 19 1.68 7.06 3.28
N THR A 20 0.45 7.41 2.94
CA THR A 20 -0.69 7.52 3.89
C THR A 20 -1.79 6.49 3.68
N SER A 21 -1.64 5.55 2.72
CA SER A 21 -2.64 4.51 2.54
C SER A 21 -2.73 3.66 3.83
N PRO A 22 -3.93 3.50 4.42
CA PRO A 22 -4.10 2.67 5.62
C PRO A 22 -3.52 1.26 5.45
N PHE A 23 -3.61 0.71 4.23
CA PHE A 23 -3.03 -0.58 3.89
C PHE A 23 -1.50 -0.58 3.86
N PHE A 24 -0.87 0.50 3.44
CA PHE A 24 0.60 0.60 3.50
C PHE A 24 1.07 0.55 4.95
N ASN A 25 0.43 1.32 5.82
CA ASN A 25 0.74 1.37 7.25
C ASN A 25 0.46 0.03 7.93
N ALA A 26 -0.64 -0.62 7.59
CA ALA A 26 -0.96 -1.95 8.10
C ALA A 26 0.07 -3.00 7.67
N ILE A 27 0.51 -2.99 6.41
CA ILE A 27 1.49 -3.97 5.90
C ILE A 27 2.88 -3.73 6.52
N ILE A 28 3.36 -2.48 6.56
CA ILE A 28 4.70 -2.18 7.12
C ILE A 28 4.76 -2.40 8.64
N GLY A 29 3.63 -2.22 9.32
CA GLY A 29 3.49 -2.41 10.76
C GLY A 29 3.43 -3.87 11.21
N LEU A 30 3.31 -4.84 10.29
CA LEU A 30 3.30 -6.26 10.65
C LEU A 30 4.59 -6.66 11.37
N HIS A 31 4.47 -7.40 12.46
CA HIS A 31 5.60 -8.07 13.11
C HIS A 31 5.89 -9.42 12.45
N VAL A 32 7.10 -9.94 12.66
CA VAL A 32 7.50 -11.24 12.10
C VAL A 32 6.58 -12.34 12.63
N GLY A 33 6.00 -13.13 11.74
CA GLY A 33 5.03 -14.17 12.06
C GLY A 33 3.57 -13.72 11.93
N GLU A 34 3.29 -12.41 11.94
CA GLU A 34 1.95 -11.88 11.78
C GLU A 34 1.48 -11.91 10.33
N SER A 35 0.16 -12.02 10.17
CA SER A 35 -0.51 -12.03 8.88
C SER A 35 -1.69 -11.07 8.86
N LEU A 36 -1.85 -10.40 7.73
CA LEU A 36 -2.95 -9.50 7.42
C LEU A 36 -3.77 -10.07 6.26
N PHE A 37 -5.08 -10.15 6.46
CA PHE A 37 -6.03 -10.37 5.39
C PHE A 37 -6.58 -9.02 4.91
N ILE A 38 -6.62 -8.83 3.60
CA ILE A 38 -7.10 -7.61 2.94
C ILE A 38 -8.25 -8.01 2.03
N SER A 39 -9.48 -7.68 2.41
CA SER A 39 -10.64 -7.97 1.58
C SER A 39 -10.62 -7.15 0.28
N LYS A 40 -11.05 -7.77 -0.81
CA LYS A 40 -11.25 -7.08 -2.09
C LYS A 40 -12.28 -5.95 -1.99
N LYS A 41 -13.29 -6.09 -1.12
CA LYS A 41 -14.34 -5.07 -0.92
C LYS A 41 -13.79 -3.82 -0.22
N GLU A 42 -12.81 -4.00 0.65
CA GLU A 42 -12.17 -2.91 1.41
C GLU A 42 -11.09 -2.22 0.59
N TRP A 43 -10.52 -2.91 -0.40
CA TRP A 43 -9.46 -2.40 -1.23
C TRP A 43 -9.96 -1.31 -2.20
N LYS A 44 -9.61 -0.05 -1.90
CA LYS A 44 -9.92 1.11 -2.75
C LYS A 44 -8.70 1.61 -3.54
N GLY A 45 -7.57 0.91 -3.47
CA GLY A 45 -6.31 1.33 -4.10
C GLY A 45 -6.23 0.99 -5.58
N CYS A 46 -5.62 1.88 -6.38
CA CYS A 46 -5.33 1.63 -7.80
C CYS A 46 -4.23 0.57 -8.01
N GLN A 47 -3.29 0.45 -7.06
CA GLN A 47 -2.26 -0.59 -7.08
C GLN A 47 -2.73 -1.81 -6.28
N THR A 48 -2.17 -2.99 -6.51
CA THR A 48 -2.47 -4.18 -5.70
C THR A 48 -1.65 -4.19 -4.40
N PRO A 49 -2.13 -4.87 -3.33
CA PRO A 49 -1.35 -5.04 -2.10
C PRO A 49 0.04 -5.67 -2.35
N THR A 50 0.13 -6.53 -3.37
CA THR A 50 1.37 -7.12 -3.86
C THR A 50 2.41 -6.08 -4.27
N ARG A 51 1.99 -5.01 -4.96
CA ARG A 51 2.90 -3.90 -5.35
C ARG A 51 3.43 -3.17 -4.12
N ILE A 52 2.59 -2.99 -3.11
CA ILE A 52 3.01 -2.40 -1.83
C ILE A 52 4.07 -3.27 -1.16
N CYS A 53 3.85 -4.58 -1.08
CA CYS A 53 4.82 -5.52 -0.49
C CYS A 53 6.16 -5.47 -1.22
N HIS A 54 6.16 -5.53 -2.56
CA HIS A 54 7.39 -5.41 -3.36
C HIS A 54 8.11 -4.07 -3.15
N TYR A 55 7.36 -2.97 -3.09
CA TYR A 55 7.94 -1.65 -2.84
C TYR A 55 8.61 -1.59 -1.46
N ILE A 56 7.94 -2.10 -0.42
CA ILE A 56 8.50 -2.14 0.94
C ILE A 56 9.78 -3.00 0.97
N MET A 57 9.76 -4.21 0.39
CA MET A 57 10.96 -5.07 0.35
C MET A 57 12.12 -4.44 -0.44
N LYS A 58 11.84 -3.71 -1.52
CA LYS A 58 12.87 -2.97 -2.27
C LYS A 58 13.51 -1.86 -1.43
N LYS A 59 12.71 -1.19 -0.60
CA LYS A 59 13.16 -0.07 0.23
C LYS A 59 13.80 -0.50 1.55
N PHE A 60 13.36 -1.63 2.11
CA PHE A 60 13.82 -2.18 3.37
C PHE A 60 14.24 -3.64 3.15
N PRO A 61 15.51 -3.89 2.74
CA PRO A 61 15.97 -5.23 2.35
C PRO A 61 15.95 -6.27 3.47
N THR A 62 15.90 -5.82 4.72
CA THR A 62 15.78 -6.67 5.91
C THR A 62 14.39 -7.25 6.09
N VAL A 63 13.38 -6.63 5.46
CA VAL A 63 11.98 -7.04 5.55
C VAL A 63 11.62 -7.98 4.41
N LYS A 64 10.93 -9.07 4.72
CA LYS A 64 10.37 -10.00 3.73
C LYS A 64 8.92 -10.34 4.05
N TYR A 65 8.11 -10.39 3.00
CA TYR A 65 6.73 -10.82 3.07
C TYR A 65 6.49 -12.03 2.18
N THR A 66 5.62 -12.92 2.64
CA THR A 66 4.92 -13.90 1.80
C THR A 66 3.52 -13.36 1.56
N PHE A 67 3.08 -13.26 0.32
CA PHE A 67 1.76 -12.73 0.00
C PHE A 67 1.17 -13.42 -1.21
N GLY A 68 -0.16 -13.39 -1.31
CA GLY A 68 -0.89 -14.00 -2.41
C GLY A 68 -2.31 -13.48 -2.50
N LYS A 69 -2.89 -13.58 -3.69
CA LYS A 69 -4.33 -13.43 -3.88
C LYS A 69 -4.99 -14.76 -3.48
N LEU A 70 -6.11 -14.71 -2.77
CA LEU A 70 -6.84 -15.93 -2.45
C LEU A 70 -7.50 -16.50 -3.71
N ALA A 71 -7.57 -17.83 -3.79
CA ALA A 71 -8.08 -18.56 -4.96
C ALA A 71 -9.56 -18.27 -5.25
N ASP A 72 -10.33 -18.02 -4.19
CA ASP A 72 -11.74 -17.59 -4.25
C ASP A 72 -11.92 -16.15 -4.74
N GLY A 73 -10.84 -15.38 -4.87
CA GLY A 73 -10.86 -13.98 -5.26
C GLY A 73 -11.40 -13.02 -4.19
N SER A 74 -11.56 -13.49 -2.94
CA SER A 74 -12.09 -12.69 -1.84
C SER A 74 -11.16 -11.55 -1.41
N GLY A 75 -9.87 -11.67 -1.70
CA GLY A 75 -8.88 -10.66 -1.34
C GLY A 75 -7.44 -11.12 -1.48
N TRP A 76 -6.60 -10.58 -0.60
CA TRP A 76 -5.18 -10.89 -0.49
C TRP A 76 -4.81 -11.24 0.94
N ALA A 77 -3.85 -12.15 1.09
CA ALA A 77 -3.19 -12.44 2.34
C ALA A 77 -1.74 -11.97 2.26
N VAL A 78 -1.25 -11.35 3.32
CA VAL A 78 0.13 -10.91 3.49
C VAL A 78 0.62 -11.42 4.83
N LYS A 79 1.79 -12.04 4.88
CA LYS A 79 2.45 -12.49 6.11
C LYS A 79 3.88 -11.96 6.13
N ARG A 80 4.31 -11.39 7.26
CA ARG A 80 5.71 -11.00 7.42
C ARG A 80 6.53 -12.21 7.86
N VAL A 81 7.57 -12.52 7.10
CA VAL A 81 8.47 -13.65 7.35
C VAL A 81 9.86 -13.22 7.81
N LYS A 82 10.23 -11.95 7.59
CA LYS A 82 11.47 -11.34 8.11
C LYS A 82 11.28 -9.82 8.25
#